data_AF-A0A7S3NDT6-F1
#
_entry.id   AF-A0A7S3NDT6-F1
#
_cell.length_a   1.000
_cell.length_b   1.000
_cell.length_c   1.000
_cell.angle_alpha   90.00
_cell.angle_beta   90.00
_cell.angle_gamma   90.00
#
_symmetry.space_group_name_H-M   'P 1'
#
loop_
_entity.id
_entity.type
_entity.pdbx_description
1 polymer ?
#
loop_
_entity_poly.entity_id
_entity_poly.type
_entity_poly.pdbx_seq_one_letter_code
_entity_poly.pdbx_strand_id
1 'polypeptide(L)'
;NGFAHAAEFLEKAGFDGIELHGAHGYLLAQFLSPRTNNRTDEYGGSRENRMRLVLEVIAEIKRRVSPKFIIGIKANAVEYTPGGVDVEDAKALAIELEKAKVDFLELSGGNYEKFAFAHIKEENRKRENYFLTQAEEIVKGLTRDMKVFSTGGFKSVKAMVDSLDIIDGVGLGRASAQEPRFPELLKKVAVTGTI
;
A
#
# COMPACT_ATOMS: atom_id res chain seq x y z
N ASN A 1 8.05 -19.28 -3.98
CA ASN A 1 7.40 -19.97 -5.12
C ASN A 1 5.88 -19.78 -5.21
N GLY A 2 5.10 -19.94 -4.13
CA GLY A 2 3.62 -19.84 -4.21
C GLY A 2 3.10 -18.52 -4.83
N PHE A 3 3.61 -17.37 -4.37
CA PHE A 3 3.26 -16.05 -4.93
C PHE A 3 3.56 -15.93 -6.44
N ALA A 4 4.75 -16.37 -6.86
CA ALA A 4 5.16 -16.29 -8.26
C ALA A 4 4.37 -17.23 -9.17
N HIS A 5 4.01 -18.41 -8.67
CA HIS A 5 3.09 -19.31 -9.37
C HIS A 5 1.70 -18.66 -9.54
N ALA A 6 1.18 -18.01 -8.51
CA ALA A 6 -0.10 -17.30 -8.59
C ALA A 6 -0.06 -16.15 -9.61
N ALA A 7 1.01 -15.36 -9.63
CA ALA A 7 1.19 -14.28 -10.61
C ALA A 7 1.26 -14.81 -12.05
N GLU A 8 2.04 -15.86 -12.30
CA GLU A 8 2.10 -16.54 -13.60
C GLU A 8 0.72 -17.08 -14.04
N PHE A 9 -0.03 -17.64 -13.10
CA PHE A 9 -1.38 -18.12 -13.36
C PHE A 9 -2.35 -16.98 -13.70
N LEU A 10 -2.29 -15.86 -12.96
CA LEU A 10 -3.09 -14.67 -13.22
C LEU A 10 -2.81 -14.08 -14.60
N GLU A 11 -1.54 -13.98 -15.00
CA GLU A 11 -1.18 -13.53 -16.34
C GLU A 11 -1.75 -14.45 -17.43
N LYS A 12 -1.60 -15.77 -17.27
CA LYS A 12 -2.18 -16.76 -18.19
C LYS A 12 -3.70 -16.72 -18.23
N ALA A 13 -4.34 -16.30 -17.15
CA ALA A 13 -5.78 -16.10 -17.06
C ALA A 13 -6.26 -14.75 -17.64
N GLY A 14 -5.35 -13.87 -18.08
CA GLY A 14 -5.67 -12.60 -18.71
C GLY A 14 -5.84 -11.42 -17.75
N PHE A 15 -5.37 -11.52 -16.51
CA PHE A 15 -5.27 -10.36 -15.61
C PHE A 15 -4.14 -9.45 -16.07
N ASP A 16 -4.32 -8.14 -15.90
CA ASP A 16 -3.27 -7.15 -16.19
C ASP A 16 -2.12 -7.15 -15.18
N GLY A 17 -2.35 -7.71 -13.98
CA GLY A 17 -1.37 -7.67 -12.90
C GLY A 17 -1.77 -8.40 -11.63
N ILE A 18 -0.95 -8.23 -10.60
CA ILE A 18 -1.14 -8.72 -9.24
C ILE A 18 -0.86 -7.61 -8.21
N GLU A 19 -1.59 -7.62 -7.10
CA GLU A 19 -1.24 -6.84 -5.92
C GLU A 19 -0.84 -7.77 -4.76
N LEU A 20 0.39 -7.63 -4.27
CA LEU A 20 0.86 -8.36 -3.10
C LEU A 20 0.31 -7.75 -1.81
N HIS A 21 -0.12 -8.61 -0.90
CA HIS A 21 -0.62 -8.14 0.39
C HIS A 21 0.49 -8.11 1.46
N GLY A 22 1.15 -6.96 1.60
CA GLY A 22 2.19 -6.64 2.59
C GLY A 22 1.73 -5.78 3.76
N ALA A 23 0.44 -5.84 4.12
CA ALA A 23 -0.18 -4.97 5.11
C ALA A 23 -1.00 -5.77 6.15
N HIS A 24 -1.55 -5.06 7.13
CA HIS A 24 -2.56 -5.55 8.09
C HIS A 24 -2.16 -6.75 8.96
N GLY A 25 -0.88 -7.06 9.09
CA GLY A 25 -0.39 -8.17 9.92
C GLY A 25 -0.51 -9.56 9.27
N TYR A 26 -0.78 -9.64 7.97
CA TYR A 26 -0.62 -10.89 7.21
C TYR A 26 0.86 -11.26 7.03
N LEU A 27 1.14 -12.39 6.36
CA LEU A 27 2.48 -12.98 6.28
C LEU A 27 3.58 -11.98 5.92
N LEU A 28 3.45 -11.26 4.81
CA LEU A 28 4.49 -10.32 4.38
C LEU A 28 4.62 -9.13 5.35
N ALA A 29 3.50 -8.65 5.91
CA ALA A 29 3.53 -7.62 6.95
C ALA A 29 4.24 -8.08 8.22
N GLN A 30 4.09 -9.37 8.60
CA GLN A 30 4.77 -9.92 9.77
C GLN A 30 6.29 -9.93 9.61
N PHE A 31 6.80 -10.13 8.39
CA PHE A 31 8.23 -10.02 8.10
C PHE A 31 8.72 -8.57 8.18
N LEU A 32 7.94 -7.63 7.66
CA LEU A 32 8.28 -6.21 7.64
C LEU A 32 8.30 -5.60 9.05
N SER A 33 7.39 -6.02 9.93
CA SER A 33 7.22 -5.44 11.25
C SER A 33 8.30 -5.91 12.24
N PRO A 34 9.05 -4.99 12.89
CA PRO A 34 10.02 -5.36 13.91
C PRO A 34 9.37 -5.97 15.16
N ARG A 35 8.06 -5.77 15.37
CA ARG A 35 7.33 -6.36 16.49
C ARG A 35 7.14 -7.87 16.35
N THR A 36 6.80 -8.31 15.14
CA THR A 36 6.47 -9.71 14.85
C THR A 36 7.67 -10.48 14.33
N ASN A 37 8.58 -9.82 13.61
CA ASN A 37 9.79 -10.45 13.09
C ASN A 37 10.96 -10.35 14.08
N ASN A 38 10.99 -11.30 15.00
CA ASN A 38 12.06 -11.46 15.99
C ASN A 38 13.15 -12.46 15.54
N ARG A 39 13.26 -12.72 14.23
CA ARG A 39 14.27 -13.64 13.70
C ARG A 39 15.67 -13.04 13.85
N THR A 40 16.66 -13.90 14.02
CA THR A 40 18.07 -13.55 14.14
C THR A 40 18.89 -13.98 12.92
N ASP A 41 18.24 -14.56 11.90
CA ASP A 41 18.85 -14.92 10.63
C ASP A 41 18.74 -13.78 9.61
N GLU A 42 19.10 -14.06 8.35
CA GLU A 42 19.13 -13.08 7.27
C GLU A 42 17.75 -12.49 6.90
N TYR A 43 16.66 -12.98 7.48
CA TYR A 43 15.30 -12.45 7.26
C TYR A 43 14.77 -11.62 8.44
N GLY A 44 15.54 -11.40 9.50
CA GLY A 44 15.14 -10.57 10.63
C GLY A 44 16.24 -9.66 11.19
N GLY A 45 15.92 -8.96 12.28
CA GLY A 45 16.80 -7.96 12.88
C GLY A 45 16.77 -6.65 12.11
N SER A 46 17.72 -6.44 11.19
CA SER A 46 17.84 -5.17 10.46
C SER A 46 16.65 -4.92 9.52
N ARG A 47 16.44 -3.66 9.13
CA ARG A 47 15.35 -3.29 8.22
C ARG A 47 15.51 -3.99 6.86
N GLU A 48 16.72 -4.05 6.34
CA GLU A 48 17.07 -4.70 5.08
C GLU A 48 16.70 -6.18 5.11
N ASN A 49 17.03 -6.88 6.19
CA ASN A 49 16.69 -8.29 6.37
C ASN A 49 15.18 -8.51 6.44
N ARG A 50 14.44 -7.64 7.15
CA ARG A 50 12.97 -7.72 7.24
C ARG A 50 12.27 -7.55 5.89
N MET A 51 12.84 -6.73 4.99
CA MET A 51 12.31 -6.51 3.63
C MET A 51 12.70 -7.62 2.65
N ARG A 52 13.72 -8.42 2.97
CA ARG A 52 14.32 -9.42 2.07
C ARG A 52 13.28 -10.34 1.43
N LEU A 53 12.39 -10.92 2.23
CA LEU A 53 11.38 -11.85 1.72
C LEU A 53 10.45 -11.18 0.68
N VAL A 54 10.03 -9.94 0.93
CA VAL A 54 9.17 -9.19 0.00
C VAL A 54 9.89 -8.96 -1.33
N LEU A 55 11.14 -8.53 -1.28
CA LEU A 55 11.95 -8.27 -2.48
C LEU A 55 12.26 -9.55 -3.27
N GLU A 56 12.52 -10.67 -2.58
CA GLU A 56 12.71 -11.97 -3.22
C GLU A 56 11.43 -12.49 -3.88
N VAL A 57 10.27 -12.29 -3.25
CA VAL A 57 8.97 -12.62 -3.85
C VAL A 57 8.73 -11.82 -5.12
N ILE A 58 8.98 -10.50 -5.10
CA ILE A 58 8.84 -9.62 -6.27
C ILE A 58 9.80 -10.05 -7.38
N ALA A 59 11.07 -10.32 -7.04
CA ALA A 59 12.06 -10.78 -8.01
C ALA A 59 11.64 -12.10 -8.66
N GLU A 60 11.13 -13.04 -7.88
CA GLU A 60 10.68 -14.34 -8.39
C GLU A 60 9.40 -14.23 -9.25
N ILE A 61 8.48 -13.31 -8.93
CA ILE A 61 7.34 -13.00 -9.81
C ILE A 61 7.85 -12.49 -11.16
N LYS A 62 8.74 -11.48 -11.16
CA LYS A 62 9.29 -10.87 -12.37
C LYS A 62 10.02 -11.86 -13.29
N ARG A 63 10.56 -12.95 -12.74
CA ARG A 63 11.19 -14.02 -13.54
C ARG A 63 10.20 -14.89 -14.31
N ARG A 64 8.93 -14.91 -13.90
CA ARG A 64 7.90 -15.82 -14.43
C ARG A 64 6.84 -15.15 -15.29
N VAL A 65 6.65 -13.85 -15.11
CA VAL A 65 5.64 -13.07 -15.85
C VAL A 65 6.29 -12.21 -16.93
N SER A 66 5.51 -11.75 -17.90
CA SER A 66 6.01 -10.82 -18.91
C SER A 66 6.34 -9.44 -18.30
N PRO A 67 7.24 -8.65 -18.91
CA PRO A 67 7.53 -7.29 -18.46
C PRO A 67 6.35 -6.30 -18.52
N LYS A 68 5.22 -6.69 -19.11
CA LYS A 68 3.99 -5.87 -19.17
C LYS A 68 3.04 -6.15 -18.01
N PHE A 69 3.24 -7.26 -17.29
CA PHE A 69 2.38 -7.64 -16.17
C PHE A 69 2.65 -6.74 -14.98
N ILE A 70 1.60 -6.04 -14.51
CA ILE A 70 1.68 -5.05 -13.45
C ILE A 70 1.91 -5.75 -12.11
N ILE A 71 2.89 -5.29 -11.35
CA ILE A 71 3.19 -5.79 -10.01
C ILE A 71 3.02 -4.62 -9.03
N GLY A 72 1.99 -4.73 -8.20
CA GLY A 72 1.75 -3.83 -7.08
C GLY A 72 1.98 -4.49 -5.72
N ILE A 73 2.08 -3.68 -4.69
CA ILE A 73 2.05 -4.15 -3.30
C ILE A 73 1.28 -3.16 -2.42
N LYS A 74 0.40 -3.70 -1.56
CA LYS A 74 -0.22 -2.96 -0.47
C LYS A 74 0.63 -3.09 0.79
N ALA A 75 1.05 -1.97 1.38
CA ALA A 75 1.87 -1.96 2.60
C ALA A 75 1.34 -0.99 3.67
N ASN A 76 1.70 -1.25 4.91
CA ASN A 76 1.40 -0.34 6.03
C ASN A 76 2.33 0.89 5.96
N ALA A 77 1.75 2.08 5.87
CA ALA A 77 2.43 3.35 6.12
C ALA A 77 2.81 3.51 7.61
N VAL A 78 2.03 2.87 8.50
CA VAL A 78 2.25 2.81 9.95
C VAL A 78 1.33 1.76 10.59
N GLU A 79 1.80 1.05 11.63
CA GLU A 79 1.02 0.03 12.36
C GLU A 79 0.30 0.52 13.62
N TYR A 80 0.56 1.74 14.08
CA TYR A 80 0.00 2.34 15.31
C TYR A 80 0.15 1.49 16.58
N THR A 81 1.17 0.63 16.56
CA THR A 81 1.45 -0.32 17.61
C THR A 81 2.89 -0.09 18.07
N PRO A 82 3.17 0.01 19.38
CA PRO A 82 4.54 0.12 19.88
C PRO A 82 5.44 -0.98 19.33
N GLY A 83 6.57 -0.58 18.77
CA GLY A 83 7.55 -1.49 18.14
C GLY A 83 7.12 -2.07 16.78
N GLY A 84 5.97 -1.66 16.23
CA GLY A 84 5.55 -2.03 14.87
C GLY A 84 6.16 -1.15 13.79
N VAL A 85 5.74 -1.36 12.54
CA VAL A 85 6.18 -0.55 11.38
C VAL A 85 5.87 0.93 11.61
N ASP A 86 6.88 1.77 11.47
CA ASP A 86 6.77 3.22 11.45
C ASP A 86 6.92 3.81 10.03
N VAL A 87 6.84 5.14 9.93
CA VAL A 87 6.91 5.85 8.64
C VAL A 87 8.30 5.73 8.00
N GLU A 88 9.37 5.65 8.78
CA GLU A 88 10.72 5.53 8.26
C GLU A 88 10.98 4.12 7.71
N ASP A 89 10.42 3.09 8.37
CA ASP A 89 10.38 1.74 7.84
C ASP A 89 9.60 1.67 6.53
N ALA A 90 8.41 2.27 6.47
CA ALA A 90 7.58 2.31 5.26
C ALA A 90 8.25 3.07 4.11
N LYS A 91 8.92 4.19 4.40
CA LYS A 91 9.67 4.99 3.42
C LYS A 91 10.86 4.22 2.84
N ALA A 92 11.64 3.55 3.69
CA ALA A 92 12.75 2.72 3.25
C ALA A 92 12.26 1.54 2.39
N LEU A 93 11.14 0.90 2.75
CA LEU A 93 10.52 -0.11 1.90
C LEU A 93 10.12 0.47 0.54
N ALA A 94 9.46 1.63 0.52
CA ALA A 94 9.03 2.26 -0.73
C ALA A 94 10.22 2.55 -1.67
N ILE A 95 11.35 3.00 -1.14
CA ILE A 95 12.59 3.23 -1.91
C ILE A 95 13.10 1.92 -2.52
N GLU A 96 13.16 0.83 -1.74
CA GLU A 96 13.61 -0.46 -2.26
C GLU A 96 12.64 -1.06 -3.29
N LEU A 97 11.32 -0.85 -3.12
CA LEU A 97 10.32 -1.25 -4.11
C LEU A 97 10.46 -0.48 -5.43
N GLU A 98 10.73 0.83 -5.36
CA GLU A 98 10.97 1.65 -6.56
C GLU A 98 12.26 1.22 -7.29
N LYS A 99 13.34 0.93 -6.55
CA LYS A 99 14.57 0.34 -7.12
C LYS A 99 14.30 -1.02 -7.76
N ALA A 100 13.46 -1.84 -7.13
CA ALA A 100 13.02 -3.11 -7.67
C ALA A 100 12.04 -2.96 -8.85
N LYS A 101 11.69 -1.73 -9.27
CA LYS A 101 10.78 -1.41 -10.37
C LYS A 101 9.37 -1.98 -10.18
N VAL A 102 8.85 -1.94 -8.96
CA VAL A 102 7.43 -2.21 -8.68
C VAL A 102 6.59 -1.11 -9.32
N ASP A 103 5.44 -1.47 -9.91
CA ASP A 103 4.63 -0.53 -10.69
C ASP A 103 3.83 0.40 -9.78
N PHE A 104 3.28 -0.13 -8.68
CA PHE A 104 2.61 0.69 -7.69
C PHE A 104 2.72 0.20 -6.23
N LEU A 105 2.72 1.14 -5.30
CA LEU A 105 2.62 0.94 -3.87
C LEU A 105 1.29 1.50 -3.37
N GLU A 106 0.46 0.67 -2.75
CA GLU A 106 -0.77 1.13 -2.11
C GLU A 106 -0.57 1.23 -0.58
N LEU A 107 -0.69 2.44 -0.06
CA LEU A 107 -0.54 2.74 1.35
C LEU A 107 -1.83 2.50 2.12
N SER A 108 -1.67 1.81 3.24
CA SER A 108 -2.70 1.54 4.25
C SER A 108 -2.07 1.63 5.65
N GLY A 109 -2.71 1.12 6.69
CA GLY A 109 -2.09 1.02 8.02
C GLY A 109 -2.88 0.19 9.02
N GLY A 110 -2.26 0.00 10.18
CA GLY A 110 -2.78 -0.81 11.29
C GLY A 110 -2.61 -2.32 11.11
N ASN A 111 -3.12 -3.06 12.08
CA ASN A 111 -3.19 -4.51 12.10
C ASN A 111 -4.48 -4.96 12.82
N TYR A 112 -4.73 -6.26 12.91
CA TYR A 112 -5.93 -6.79 13.58
C TYR A 112 -5.95 -6.59 15.11
N GLU A 113 -4.80 -6.37 15.75
CA GLU A 113 -4.74 -6.05 17.18
C GLU A 113 -5.09 -4.59 17.47
N LYS A 114 -4.76 -3.68 16.54
CA LYS A 114 -5.10 -2.27 16.56
C LYS A 114 -5.47 -1.77 15.18
N PHE A 115 -6.78 -1.64 14.95
CA PHE A 115 -7.29 -1.02 13.74
C PHE A 115 -6.80 0.43 13.64
N ALA A 116 -6.31 0.81 12.45
CA ALA A 116 -5.84 2.17 12.17
C ALA A 116 -6.89 3.26 12.48
N PHE A 117 -8.18 2.91 12.46
CA PHE A 117 -9.29 3.84 12.70
C PHE A 117 -9.33 4.43 14.13
N ALA A 118 -8.64 3.80 15.09
CA ALA A 118 -8.62 4.26 16.48
C ALA A 118 -7.61 5.41 16.75
N HIS A 119 -6.65 5.65 15.85
CA HIS A 119 -5.50 6.53 16.09
C HIS A 119 -5.28 7.59 14.99
N ILE A 120 -6.37 8.04 14.36
CA ILE A 120 -6.31 8.99 13.25
C ILE A 120 -5.94 10.39 13.77
N LYS A 121 -4.84 10.95 13.27
CA LYS A 121 -4.44 12.35 13.48
C LYS A 121 -5.54 13.31 13.01
N GLU A 122 -5.75 14.43 13.71
CA GLU A 122 -6.79 15.40 13.36
C GLU A 122 -6.65 15.94 11.93
N GLU A 123 -5.43 16.17 11.48
CA GLU A 123 -5.12 16.57 10.10
C GLU A 123 -5.61 15.54 9.06
N ASN A 124 -5.34 14.26 9.31
CA ASN A 124 -5.79 13.15 8.47
C ASN A 124 -7.33 13.00 8.48
N ARG A 125 -8.01 13.35 9.58
CA ARG A 125 -9.49 13.42 9.59
C ARG A 125 -10.02 14.50 8.65
N LYS A 126 -9.41 15.69 8.67
CA LYS A 126 -9.81 16.82 7.80
C LYS A 126 -9.57 16.52 6.32
N ARG A 127 -8.50 15.80 6.00
CA ARG A 127 -8.17 15.36 4.63
C ARG A 127 -8.91 14.08 4.20
N GLU A 128 -9.78 13.55 5.06
CA GLU A 128 -10.52 12.29 4.87
C GLU A 128 -9.63 11.13 4.41
N ASN A 129 -8.40 11.04 4.92
CA ASN A 129 -7.51 9.93 4.63
C ASN A 129 -6.66 9.62 5.86
N TYR A 130 -6.67 8.37 6.29
CA TYR A 130 -6.02 7.99 7.55
C TYR A 130 -4.49 8.08 7.53
N PHE A 131 -3.89 8.13 6.35
CA PHE A 131 -2.47 7.91 6.11
C PHE A 131 -1.79 9.03 5.29
N LEU A 132 -2.49 10.10 4.93
CA LEU A 132 -1.98 11.06 3.93
C LEU A 132 -0.76 11.84 4.42
N THR A 133 -0.69 12.24 5.69
CA THR A 133 0.53 12.81 6.28
C THR A 133 1.73 11.86 6.14
N GLN A 134 1.51 10.55 6.34
CA GLN A 134 2.57 9.54 6.21
C GLN A 134 2.94 9.32 4.74
N ALA A 135 1.94 9.29 3.85
CA ALA A 135 2.15 9.19 2.41
C ALA A 135 3.01 10.35 1.88
N GLU A 136 2.77 11.57 2.36
CA GLU A 136 3.55 12.75 2.00
C GLU A 136 5.04 12.59 2.34
N GLU A 137 5.38 12.06 3.53
CA GLU A 137 6.77 11.80 3.92
C GLU A 137 7.43 10.67 3.14
N ILE A 138 6.66 9.65 2.77
CA ILE A 138 7.12 8.51 1.97
C ILE A 138 7.41 8.97 0.53
N VAL A 139 6.47 9.69 -0.10
CA VAL A 139 6.55 10.14 -1.50
C VAL A 139 7.73 11.09 -1.72
N LYS A 140 8.08 11.94 -0.74
CA LYS A 140 9.27 12.82 -0.79
C LYS A 140 10.59 12.07 -1.03
N GLY A 141 10.66 10.78 -0.69
CA GLY A 141 11.85 9.95 -0.87
C GLY A 141 11.94 9.25 -2.22
N LEU A 142 10.94 9.38 -3.10
CA LEU A 142 10.81 8.61 -4.33
C LEU A 142 11.10 9.44 -5.58
N THR A 143 11.59 8.79 -6.63
CA THR A 143 11.76 9.40 -7.96
C THR A 143 10.45 9.48 -8.75
N ARG A 144 9.38 8.85 -8.23
CA ARG A 144 8.01 8.80 -8.79
C ARG A 144 7.90 7.93 -10.05
N ASP A 145 8.84 7.02 -10.24
CA ASP A 145 8.76 5.95 -11.26
C ASP A 145 7.66 4.95 -10.87
N MET A 146 7.59 4.63 -9.57
CA MET A 146 6.53 3.81 -8.98
C MET A 146 5.34 4.70 -8.60
N LYS A 147 4.12 4.28 -8.96
CA LYS A 147 2.89 4.99 -8.58
C LYS A 147 2.54 4.73 -7.13
N VAL A 148 2.04 5.73 -6.42
CA VAL A 148 1.65 5.61 -5.01
C VAL A 148 0.16 5.84 -4.89
N PHE A 149 -0.54 4.87 -4.29
CA PHE A 149 -1.95 4.93 -3.98
C PHE A 149 -2.15 5.02 -2.47
N SER A 150 -3.30 5.49 -2.03
CA SER A 150 -3.69 5.42 -0.62
C SER A 150 -5.15 5.02 -0.49
N THR A 151 -5.44 4.15 0.47
CA THR A 151 -6.79 3.68 0.74
C THR A 151 -7.16 3.82 2.20
N GLY A 152 -8.27 4.49 2.44
CA GLY A 152 -8.93 4.53 3.74
C GLY A 152 -9.32 5.94 4.17
N GLY A 153 -10.62 6.14 4.35
CA GLY A 153 -11.18 7.35 4.97
C GLY A 153 -11.98 8.22 4.01
N PHE A 154 -11.73 8.13 2.70
CA PHE A 154 -12.32 9.03 1.70
C PHE A 154 -13.86 8.92 1.67
N LYS A 155 -14.53 10.06 1.74
CA LYS A 155 -16.00 10.20 1.66
C LYS A 155 -16.45 11.26 0.66
N SER A 156 -15.63 12.26 0.37
CA SER A 156 -15.94 13.33 -0.57
C SER A 156 -15.03 13.31 -1.80
N VAL A 157 -15.59 13.73 -2.95
CA VAL A 157 -14.82 13.89 -4.19
C VAL A 157 -13.68 14.89 -3.99
N LYS A 158 -13.94 15.97 -3.25
CA LYS A 158 -12.94 16.99 -2.96
C LYS A 158 -11.72 16.38 -2.26
N ALA A 159 -11.91 15.62 -1.19
CA ALA A 159 -10.79 15.00 -0.48
C ALA A 159 -10.01 14.01 -1.37
N MET A 160 -10.70 13.28 -2.23
CA MET A 160 -10.06 12.38 -3.21
C MET A 160 -9.19 13.18 -4.19
N VAL A 161 -9.73 14.24 -4.79
CA VAL A 161 -9.02 15.08 -5.78
C VAL A 161 -7.86 15.84 -5.14
N ASP A 162 -8.08 16.49 -3.99
CA ASP A 162 -7.03 17.21 -3.25
C ASP A 162 -5.86 16.28 -2.87
N SER A 163 -6.13 15.00 -2.61
CA SER A 163 -5.07 14.03 -2.30
C SER A 163 -4.17 13.73 -3.49
N LEU A 164 -4.64 13.93 -4.73
CA LEU A 164 -3.85 13.67 -5.93
C LEU A 164 -2.66 14.62 -6.11
N ASP A 165 -2.59 15.70 -5.32
CA ASP A 165 -1.40 16.56 -5.23
C ASP A 165 -0.21 15.84 -4.56
N ILE A 166 -0.48 14.75 -3.82
CA ILE A 166 0.51 14.00 -3.04
C ILE A 166 0.68 12.57 -3.59
N ILE A 167 -0.42 11.90 -3.94
CA ILE A 167 -0.45 10.50 -4.40
C ILE A 167 -0.98 10.41 -5.83
N ASP A 168 -0.72 9.29 -6.51
CA ASP A 168 -1.12 9.08 -7.90
C ASP A 168 -2.53 8.49 -8.04
N GLY A 169 -3.11 7.96 -6.95
CA GLY A 169 -4.46 7.40 -7.00
C GLY A 169 -5.07 7.13 -5.63
N VAL A 170 -6.40 7.02 -5.62
CA VAL A 170 -7.20 6.77 -4.42
C VAL A 170 -7.85 5.39 -4.54
N GLY A 171 -7.77 4.59 -3.49
CA GLY A 171 -8.52 3.34 -3.42
C GLY A 171 -9.74 3.45 -2.51
N LEU A 172 -10.81 2.77 -2.93
CA LEU A 172 -12.16 2.91 -2.39
C LEU A 172 -12.75 1.54 -2.08
N GLY A 173 -12.94 1.25 -0.79
CA GLY A 173 -13.53 -0.01 -0.32
C GLY A 173 -15.02 0.11 -0.02
N ARG A 174 -15.36 0.45 1.24
CA ARG A 174 -16.74 0.46 1.77
C ARG A 174 -17.75 1.21 0.89
N ALA A 175 -17.39 2.39 0.38
CA ALA A 175 -18.27 3.18 -0.48
C ALA A 175 -18.60 2.44 -1.78
N SER A 176 -17.58 1.89 -2.46
CA SER A 176 -17.74 1.10 -3.68
C SER A 176 -18.54 -0.20 -3.46
N ALA A 177 -18.44 -0.80 -2.27
CA ALA A 177 -19.20 -2.00 -1.93
C ALA A 177 -20.70 -1.72 -1.71
N GLN A 178 -21.03 -0.51 -1.26
CA GLN A 178 -22.43 -0.09 -1.05
C GLN A 178 -23.07 0.42 -2.35
N GLU A 179 -22.27 1.02 -3.24
CA GLU A 179 -22.74 1.59 -4.50
C GLU A 179 -21.84 1.12 -5.66
N PRO A 180 -22.21 0.07 -6.40
CA PRO A 180 -21.41 -0.45 -7.51
C PRO A 180 -21.19 0.57 -8.65
N ARG A 181 -22.05 1.58 -8.79
CA ARG A 181 -21.91 2.67 -9.78
C ARG A 181 -21.18 3.89 -9.21
N PHE A 182 -20.51 3.75 -8.06
CA PHE A 182 -19.79 4.84 -7.41
C PHE A 182 -18.87 5.60 -8.38
N PRO A 183 -18.10 4.95 -9.28
CA PRO A 183 -17.29 5.68 -10.26
C PRO A 183 -18.09 6.58 -11.22
N GLU A 184 -19.32 6.22 -11.57
CA GLU A 184 -20.19 7.08 -12.39
C GLU A 184 -20.74 8.26 -11.60
N LEU A 185 -21.02 8.05 -10.31
CA LEU A 185 -21.48 9.13 -9.41
C LEU A 185 -20.36 10.15 -9.19
N LEU A 186 -19.12 9.70 -8.98
CA LEU A 186 -17.95 10.59 -8.87
C LEU A 186 -17.81 11.52 -10.08
N LYS A 187 -18.16 11.06 -11.29
CA LYS A 187 -18.12 11.88 -12.51
C LYS A 187 -19.24 12.94 -12.57
N LYS A 188 -20.36 12.70 -11.91
CA LYS A 188 -21.56 13.56 -11.94
C LYS A 188 -21.56 14.62 -10.85
N VAL A 189 -20.87 14.37 -9.74
CA VAL A 189 -20.73 15.33 -8.64
C VAL A 189 -19.72 16.40 -9.08
N ALA A 190 -20.21 17.61 -9.37
CA ALA A 190 -19.34 18.78 -9.44
C ALA A 190 -18.53 18.85 -8.14
N VAL A 191 -17.25 19.26 -8.24
CA VAL A 191 -16.14 19.11 -7.26
C VAL A 191 -16.39 19.68 -5.84
N THR A 192 -17.62 19.98 -5.46
CA THR A 192 -18.04 20.63 -4.21
C THR A 192 -18.90 19.78 -3.27
N GLY A 193 -19.24 18.53 -3.61
CA GLY A 193 -20.14 17.70 -2.80
C GLY A 193 -19.49 16.55 -2.00
N THR A 194 -19.94 16.37 -0.76
CA THR A 194 -19.85 15.08 -0.02
C THR A 194 -20.74 14.05 -0.69
N ILE A 195 -20.31 12.78 -0.67
CA ILE A 195 -21.08 11.64 -1.17
C ILE A 195 -21.88 11.02 -0.02
#